data_AF-A0A9D1EYF8-F1
#
_entry.id   AF-A0A9D1EYF8-F1
#
_cell.length_a   1.000
_cell.length_b   1.000
_cell.length_c   1.000
_cell.angle_alpha   90.00
_cell.angle_beta   90.00
_cell.angle_gamma   90.00
#
_symmetry.space_group_name_H-M   'P 1'
#
loop_
_entity.id
_entity.type
_entity.pdbx_description
1 polymer ?
#
loop_
_entity_poly.entity_id
_entity_poly.type
_entity_poly.pdbx_seq_one_letter_code
_entity_poly.pdbx_strand_id
1 'polypeptide(L)'
;MKILPLMPNVQVYNSAQSNTLNNRMVIQPKFAQTLNHDTVSFSSSPNKISDFVAKGVSDNMERLQRISTTYLDILESVASKLKDDGVSFDRAYCELHPIKSPESYTAKVMRSGSFKVPDAIRATLYLKNPYDLSILNDKIIPEMRKRGYILANTEITLEKLLKRGYLTPPEENLTPANTYILPDLDIRLEDAMDNIHQLSPELKFSISKPQKSGYEDIQMRFIREFDKKKNPIQHELIIFFGPNYAKAKLIESEKVYENLRKFDELNLKLNEKADNPHAQKANRYIGLIQKMFTGKVSEKLFLNAKNKDLYDITEEIPIHFNETDISMFDGYFAGLKDRVASCYKEAKKAASPSGLATKQLNNDYRHDRTLLKKIQDNLHDTIEYFNYKESLKNPEV
;
A
#
# COMPACT_ATOMS: atom_id res chain seq x y z
N MET A 1 -32.96 -14.75 -35.91
CA MET A 1 -31.78 -15.60 -35.65
C MET A 1 -30.96 -14.99 -34.54
N LYS A 2 -30.89 -15.65 -33.37
CA LYS A 2 -30.02 -15.27 -32.25
C LYS A 2 -28.71 -16.06 -32.40
N ILE A 3 -27.59 -15.37 -32.51
CA ILE A 3 -26.26 -15.99 -32.45
C ILE A 3 -25.86 -16.04 -30.97
N LEU A 4 -25.80 -17.23 -30.41
CA LEU A 4 -25.21 -17.48 -29.10
C LEU A 4 -23.68 -17.47 -29.23
N PRO A 5 -22.93 -16.83 -28.32
CA PRO A 5 -21.49 -17.01 -28.27
C PRO A 5 -21.16 -18.41 -27.74
N LEU A 6 -20.44 -19.18 -28.55
CA LEU A 6 -19.80 -20.44 -28.17
C LEU A 6 -18.79 -20.18 -27.04
N MET A 7 -19.08 -20.66 -25.84
CA MET A 7 -18.04 -20.86 -24.82
C MET A 7 -17.57 -22.32 -24.94
N PRO A 8 -16.26 -22.59 -25.09
CA PRO A 8 -15.77 -23.96 -25.15
C PRO A 8 -15.89 -24.60 -23.76
N ASN A 9 -16.50 -25.77 -23.74
CA ASN A 9 -16.54 -26.68 -22.60
C ASN A 9 -15.21 -27.44 -22.57
N VAL A 10 -14.44 -27.42 -21.49
CA VAL A 10 -13.17 -28.18 -21.40
C VAL A 10 -13.17 -29.04 -20.15
N GLN A 11 -13.27 -30.36 -20.36
CA GLN A 11 -12.91 -31.39 -19.40
C GLN A 11 -11.40 -31.70 -19.52
N VAL A 12 -10.74 -31.93 -18.39
CA VAL A 12 -9.28 -32.14 -18.29
C VAL A 12 -8.98 -33.64 -18.20
N TYR A 13 -8.02 -34.09 -19.01
CA TYR A 13 -7.28 -35.34 -18.76
C TYR A 13 -5.82 -35.00 -18.43
N ASN A 14 -5.35 -35.52 -17.29
CA ASN A 14 -3.97 -35.43 -16.84
C ASN A 14 -3.13 -36.54 -17.47
N SER A 15 -2.00 -36.18 -18.07
CA SER A 15 -0.84 -37.06 -18.12
C SER A 15 0.43 -36.24 -17.87
N ALA A 16 1.02 -36.47 -16.70
CA ALA A 16 2.32 -35.95 -16.34
C ALA A 16 3.41 -36.79 -17.02
N GLN A 17 4.41 -36.15 -17.63
CA GLN A 17 5.73 -36.73 -17.82
C GLN A 17 6.79 -35.74 -17.37
N SER A 18 7.47 -36.11 -16.28
CA SER A 18 8.65 -35.46 -15.75
C SER A 18 9.84 -35.67 -16.69
N ASN A 19 10.56 -34.61 -17.03
CA ASN A 19 11.94 -34.72 -17.49
C ASN A 19 12.85 -33.90 -16.57
N THR A 20 13.71 -34.63 -15.87
CA THR A 20 14.79 -34.17 -15.00
C THR A 20 15.95 -33.62 -15.85
N LEU A 21 16.21 -32.31 -15.76
CA LEU A 21 17.44 -31.70 -16.25
C LEU A 21 18.07 -30.83 -15.15
N ASN A 22 19.38 -31.00 -15.00
CA ASN A 22 20.21 -30.56 -13.89
C ASN A 22 20.14 -29.06 -13.57
N ASN A 23 20.03 -28.78 -12.28
CA ASN A 23 20.05 -27.46 -11.65
C ASN A 23 21.42 -26.78 -11.85
N ARG A 24 21.52 -25.86 -12.80
CA ARG A 24 22.54 -24.80 -12.82
C ARG A 24 21.84 -23.45 -12.71
N MET A 25 22.39 -22.61 -11.84
CA MET A 25 21.93 -21.26 -11.53
C MET A 25 21.49 -20.49 -12.78
N VAL A 26 20.20 -20.18 -12.85
CA VAL A 26 19.68 -19.12 -13.71
C VAL A 26 19.10 -18.07 -12.78
N ILE A 27 19.78 -16.93 -12.68
CA ILE A 27 19.16 -15.70 -12.18
C ILE A 27 18.02 -15.39 -13.15
N GLN A 28 16.81 -15.76 -12.76
CA GLN A 28 15.65 -15.54 -13.60
C GLN A 28 15.30 -14.04 -13.60
N PRO A 29 15.15 -13.42 -14.80
CA PRO A 29 14.55 -12.10 -14.89
C PRO A 29 13.17 -12.12 -14.22
N LYS A 30 12.68 -10.95 -13.78
CA LYS A 30 11.41 -10.80 -13.04
C LYS A 30 10.19 -11.46 -13.73
N PHE A 31 10.32 -11.86 -14.98
CA PHE A 31 9.27 -12.44 -15.84
C PHE A 31 9.53 -13.88 -16.32
N ALA A 32 10.50 -14.61 -15.76
CA ALA A 32 10.74 -16.02 -16.13
C ALA A 32 10.01 -17.03 -15.22
N GLN A 33 8.92 -16.65 -14.57
CA GLN A 33 8.04 -17.63 -13.95
C GLN A 33 7.28 -18.37 -15.07
N THR A 34 7.34 -19.71 -15.05
CA THR A 34 6.45 -20.58 -15.81
C THR A 34 5.02 -20.12 -15.60
N LEU A 35 4.37 -19.72 -16.71
CA LEU A 35 3.00 -19.23 -16.75
C LEU A 35 2.07 -20.33 -16.23
N ASN A 36 1.58 -20.18 -15.00
CA ASN A 36 0.48 -20.98 -14.49
C ASN A 36 -0.83 -20.27 -14.82
N HIS A 37 -1.66 -20.96 -15.63
CA HIS A 37 -3.01 -20.62 -16.06
C HIS A 37 -3.15 -19.39 -16.98
N ASP A 38 -3.82 -19.65 -18.13
CA ASP A 38 -4.27 -18.74 -19.19
C ASP A 38 -3.84 -17.27 -19.06
N THR A 39 -2.56 -17.04 -19.37
CA THR A 39 -2.00 -15.69 -19.48
C THR A 39 -1.99 -15.31 -20.96
N VAL A 40 -2.72 -14.25 -21.32
CA VAL A 40 -2.61 -13.66 -22.65
C VAL A 40 -1.24 -12.98 -22.75
N SER A 41 -0.33 -13.56 -23.52
CA SER A 41 1.01 -13.04 -23.77
C SER A 41 0.94 -11.83 -24.71
N PHE A 42 1.11 -10.62 -24.19
CA PHE A 42 1.33 -9.44 -25.03
C PHE A 42 2.82 -9.36 -25.41
N SER A 43 3.13 -9.42 -26.70
CA SER A 43 4.49 -9.23 -27.25
C SER A 43 4.93 -7.76 -27.32
N SER A 44 4.34 -6.89 -26.51
CA SER A 44 4.60 -5.46 -26.49
C SER A 44 5.47 -5.07 -25.29
N SER A 45 6.30 -4.02 -25.47
CA SER A 45 7.12 -3.46 -24.40
C SER A 45 6.24 -3.04 -23.21
N PRO A 46 6.71 -3.20 -21.95
CA PRO A 46 5.95 -2.87 -20.74
C PRO A 46 5.32 -1.47 -20.75
N ASN A 47 6.01 -0.51 -21.37
CA ASN A 47 5.53 0.87 -21.53
C ASN A 47 4.20 0.94 -22.29
N LYS A 48 3.97 0.09 -23.31
CA LYS A 48 2.71 0.09 -24.07
C LYS A 48 1.51 -0.42 -23.27
N ILE A 49 1.74 -1.33 -22.32
CA ILE A 49 0.68 -1.86 -21.44
C ILE A 49 0.33 -0.81 -20.39
N SER A 50 1.32 -0.17 -19.78
CA SER A 50 1.08 0.93 -18.83
C SER A 50 0.33 2.08 -19.49
N ASP A 51 0.71 2.47 -20.70
CA ASP A 51 0.07 3.56 -21.44
C ASP A 51 -1.38 3.23 -21.80
N PHE A 52 -1.65 1.97 -22.18
CA PHE A 52 -3.02 1.51 -22.46
C PHE A 52 -3.91 1.52 -21.21
N VAL A 53 -3.38 1.06 -20.07
CA VAL A 53 -4.11 1.10 -18.79
C VAL A 53 -4.39 2.54 -18.36
N ALA A 54 -3.37 3.41 -18.42
CA ALA A 54 -3.50 4.82 -18.09
C ALA A 54 -4.55 5.51 -18.98
N LYS A 55 -4.56 5.21 -20.28
CA LYS A 55 -5.57 5.72 -21.22
C LYS A 55 -6.98 5.25 -20.86
N GLY A 56 -7.17 3.96 -20.59
CA GLY A 56 -8.48 3.41 -20.22
C GLY A 56 -9.04 4.01 -18.92
N VAL A 57 -8.18 4.36 -17.95
CA VAL A 57 -8.59 5.10 -16.74
C VAL A 57 -8.97 6.53 -17.08
N SER A 58 -8.17 7.20 -17.91
CA SER A 58 -8.42 8.58 -18.35
C SER A 58 -9.75 8.71 -19.10
N ASP A 59 -10.06 7.76 -19.98
CA ASP A 59 -11.31 7.71 -20.74
C ASP A 59 -12.56 7.53 -19.84
N ASN A 60 -12.38 7.00 -18.62
CA ASN A 60 -13.45 6.84 -17.63
C ASN A 60 -13.49 7.95 -16.56
N MET A 61 -12.59 8.92 -16.62
CA MET A 61 -12.38 9.89 -15.54
C MET A 61 -13.63 10.72 -15.23
N GLU A 62 -14.34 11.24 -16.25
CA GLU A 62 -15.57 12.01 -16.04
C GLU A 62 -16.66 11.21 -15.30
N ARG A 63 -16.80 9.93 -15.66
CA ARG A 63 -17.75 9.04 -15.00
C ARG A 63 -17.35 8.80 -13.55
N LEU A 64 -16.07 8.57 -13.28
CA LEU A 64 -15.55 8.39 -11.93
C LEU A 64 -15.70 9.68 -11.11
N GLN A 65 -15.52 10.86 -11.72
CA GLN A 65 -15.74 12.16 -11.09
C GLN A 65 -17.17 12.29 -10.59
N ARG A 66 -18.17 12.05 -11.46
CA ARG A 66 -19.58 12.11 -11.06
C ARG A 66 -19.90 11.15 -9.91
N ILE A 67 -19.38 9.92 -9.97
CA ILE A 67 -19.60 8.93 -8.90
C ILE A 67 -18.92 9.38 -7.60
N SER A 68 -17.71 9.91 -7.68
CA SER A 68 -16.97 10.41 -6.52
C SER A 68 -17.70 11.57 -5.85
N THR A 69 -18.20 12.55 -6.61
CA THR A 69 -18.98 13.68 -6.08
C THR A 69 -20.20 13.20 -5.31
N THR A 70 -21.00 12.29 -5.89
CA THR A 70 -22.16 11.72 -5.20
C THR A 70 -21.76 10.97 -3.91
N TYR A 71 -20.63 10.27 -3.93
CA TYR A 71 -20.12 9.58 -2.76
C TYR A 71 -19.71 10.56 -1.65
N LEU A 72 -19.06 11.68 -2.01
CA LEU A 72 -18.70 12.73 -1.04
C LEU A 72 -19.95 13.41 -0.46
N ASP A 73 -20.97 13.72 -1.29
CA ASP A 73 -22.24 14.30 -0.81
C ASP A 73 -22.94 13.40 0.21
N ILE A 74 -22.86 12.08 -0.02
CA ILE A 74 -23.40 11.06 0.89
C ILE A 74 -22.64 11.04 2.21
N LEU A 75 -21.30 11.04 2.16
CA LEU A 75 -20.48 11.03 3.37
C LEU A 75 -20.65 12.31 4.18
N GLU A 76 -20.79 13.46 3.53
CA GLU A 76 -21.09 14.74 4.18
C GLU A 76 -22.45 14.70 4.91
N SER A 77 -23.47 14.11 4.27
CA SER A 77 -24.78 13.86 4.89
C SER A 77 -24.70 12.89 6.07
N VAL A 78 -23.90 11.82 5.96
CA VAL A 78 -23.68 10.85 7.05
C VAL A 78 -22.98 11.52 8.22
N ALA A 79 -21.89 12.25 7.98
CA ALA A 79 -21.15 12.96 9.00
C ALA A 79 -22.01 14.03 9.70
N SER A 80 -22.81 14.78 8.94
CA SER A 80 -23.74 15.77 9.50
C SER A 80 -24.74 15.14 10.48
N LYS A 81 -25.22 13.92 10.17
CA LYS A 81 -26.16 13.19 11.02
C LYS A 81 -25.51 12.55 12.24
N LEU A 82 -24.25 12.16 12.12
CA LEU A 82 -23.45 11.49 13.16
C LEU A 82 -22.51 12.47 13.89
N LYS A 83 -22.77 13.78 13.78
CA LYS A 83 -21.93 14.83 14.37
C LYS A 83 -21.82 14.68 15.89
N ASP A 84 -22.95 14.38 16.54
CA ASP A 84 -23.02 14.21 17.99
C ASP A 84 -22.34 12.90 18.46
N ASP A 85 -22.17 11.94 17.54
CA ASP A 85 -21.37 10.72 17.75
C ASP A 85 -19.86 10.97 17.47
N GLY A 86 -19.44 12.22 17.26
CA GLY A 86 -18.03 12.58 17.04
C GLY A 86 -17.53 12.33 15.62
N VAL A 87 -18.41 12.13 14.64
CA VAL A 87 -18.05 12.00 13.23
C VAL A 87 -17.99 13.38 12.57
N SER A 88 -16.95 13.64 11.78
CA SER A 88 -16.88 14.84 10.95
C SER A 88 -16.29 14.53 9.57
N PHE A 89 -16.51 15.46 8.64
CA PHE A 89 -16.11 15.33 7.24
C PHE A 89 -15.54 16.64 6.74
N ASP A 90 -14.38 16.58 6.10
CA ASP A 90 -13.76 17.71 5.40
C ASP A 90 -13.88 17.48 3.89
N ARG A 91 -14.81 18.22 3.28
CA ARG A 91 -15.07 18.18 1.85
C ARG A 91 -13.83 18.60 1.06
N ALA A 92 -13.19 19.69 1.45
CA ALA A 92 -12.06 20.26 0.73
C ALA A 92 -10.87 19.29 0.72
N TYR A 93 -10.59 18.65 1.86
CA TYR A 93 -9.56 17.61 1.95
C TYR A 93 -9.86 16.43 1.01
N CYS A 94 -11.11 15.95 0.97
CA CYS A 94 -11.48 14.82 0.12
C CYS A 94 -11.47 15.16 -1.37
N GLU A 95 -11.72 16.41 -1.74
CA GLU A 95 -11.72 16.88 -3.14
C GLU A 95 -10.32 17.06 -3.72
N LEU A 96 -9.26 17.08 -2.91
CA LEU A 96 -7.87 17.12 -3.42
C LEU A 96 -7.56 15.90 -4.30
N HIS A 97 -7.93 14.70 -3.83
CA HIS A 97 -7.62 13.43 -4.50
C HIS A 97 -8.76 12.39 -4.37
N PRO A 98 -9.99 12.69 -4.84
CA PRO A 98 -11.15 11.82 -4.68
C PRO A 98 -11.08 10.56 -5.56
N ILE A 99 -10.28 10.61 -6.62
CA ILE A 99 -10.04 9.52 -7.56
C ILE A 99 -8.54 9.23 -7.59
N LYS A 100 -8.21 7.94 -7.61
CA LYS A 100 -6.83 7.50 -7.78
C LYS A 100 -6.29 7.94 -9.14
N SER A 101 -5.11 8.57 -9.15
CA SER A 101 -4.49 9.04 -10.39
C SER A 101 -4.22 7.88 -11.36
N PRO A 102 -4.22 8.11 -12.69
CA PRO A 102 -3.92 7.09 -13.69
C PRO A 102 -2.58 6.38 -13.45
N GLU A 103 -1.56 7.10 -12.99
CA GLU A 103 -0.23 6.56 -12.68
C GLU A 103 -0.30 5.60 -11.49
N SER A 104 -0.98 6.02 -10.41
CA SER A 104 -1.14 5.21 -9.21
C SER A 104 -2.02 3.97 -9.46
N TYR A 105 -3.04 4.11 -10.31
CA TYR A 105 -3.87 3.00 -10.79
C TYR A 105 -3.03 2.00 -11.58
N THR A 106 -2.29 2.48 -12.58
CA THR A 106 -1.43 1.67 -13.44
C THR A 106 -0.38 0.94 -12.62
N ALA A 107 0.32 1.64 -11.73
CA ALA A 107 1.31 1.03 -10.85
C ALA A 107 0.69 -0.06 -9.97
N LYS A 108 -0.57 0.09 -9.53
CA LYS A 108 -1.26 -0.94 -8.75
C LYS A 108 -1.63 -2.16 -9.59
N VAL A 109 -2.12 -1.97 -10.81
CA VAL A 109 -2.39 -3.07 -11.76
C VAL A 109 -1.12 -3.86 -12.07
N MET A 110 -0.02 -3.15 -12.38
CA MET A 110 1.26 -3.78 -12.71
C MET A 110 1.83 -4.60 -11.54
N ARG A 111 1.59 -4.18 -10.30
CA ARG A 111 2.02 -4.92 -9.11
C ARG A 111 1.09 -6.08 -8.74
N SER A 112 -0.21 -5.88 -8.84
CA SER A 112 -1.20 -6.88 -8.42
C SER A 112 -1.42 -7.97 -9.48
N GLY A 113 -1.07 -7.70 -10.73
CA GLY A 113 -1.45 -8.53 -11.88
C GLY A 113 -2.96 -8.51 -12.16
N SER A 114 -3.72 -7.61 -11.53
CA SER A 114 -5.18 -7.54 -11.60
C SER A 114 -5.65 -6.17 -12.04
N PHE A 115 -6.53 -6.13 -13.04
CA PHE A 115 -7.20 -4.92 -13.50
C PHE A 115 -8.28 -4.42 -12.52
N LYS A 116 -8.63 -5.22 -11.50
CA LYS A 116 -9.53 -4.79 -10.42
C LYS A 116 -8.76 -3.95 -9.42
N VAL A 117 -8.97 -2.64 -9.46
CA VAL A 117 -8.41 -1.69 -8.51
C VAL A 117 -9.50 -1.27 -7.53
N PRO A 118 -9.47 -1.77 -6.29
CA PRO A 118 -10.56 -1.62 -5.33
C PRO A 118 -10.66 -0.21 -4.70
N ASP A 119 -9.64 0.62 -4.86
CA ASP A 119 -9.50 1.96 -4.28
C ASP A 119 -9.55 3.07 -5.36
N ALA A 120 -10.40 2.90 -6.36
CA ALA A 120 -10.51 3.86 -7.47
C ALA A 120 -11.10 5.21 -7.00
N ILE A 121 -12.09 5.16 -6.10
CA ILE A 121 -12.68 6.34 -5.44
C ILE A 121 -12.33 6.24 -3.97
N ARG A 122 -11.88 7.36 -3.38
CA ARG A 122 -11.46 7.45 -1.98
C ARG A 122 -12.06 8.67 -1.31
N ALA A 123 -12.47 8.50 -0.07
CA ALA A 123 -12.83 9.59 0.83
C ALA A 123 -12.30 9.33 2.23
N THR A 124 -12.27 10.38 3.06
CA THR A 124 -11.84 10.32 4.45
C THR A 124 -12.92 10.87 5.36
N LEU A 125 -13.24 10.16 6.43
CA LEU A 125 -14.00 10.68 7.57
C LEU A 125 -13.07 10.84 8.77
N TYR A 126 -13.45 11.74 9.67
CA TYR A 126 -12.81 11.86 10.96
C TYR A 126 -13.75 11.35 12.04
N LEU A 127 -13.18 10.69 13.02
CA LEU A 127 -13.88 10.16 14.17
C LEU A 127 -13.09 10.53 15.42
N LYS A 128 -13.73 11.26 16.33
CA LYS A 128 -13.09 11.75 17.55
C LYS A 128 -12.44 10.62 18.36
N ASN A 129 -13.09 9.46 18.46
CA ASN A 129 -12.52 8.28 19.11
C ASN A 129 -12.64 7.03 18.22
N PRO A 130 -11.63 6.75 17.36
CA PRO A 130 -11.64 5.56 16.51
C PRO A 130 -11.54 4.23 17.27
N TYR A 131 -11.15 4.24 18.55
CA TYR A 131 -11.06 3.02 19.37
C TYR A 131 -12.42 2.53 19.87
N ASP A 132 -13.47 3.36 19.83
CA ASP A 132 -14.85 2.90 20.01
C ASP A 132 -15.32 2.23 18.71
N LEU A 133 -15.12 0.92 18.63
CA LEU A 133 -15.42 0.14 17.44
C LEU A 133 -16.93 -0.08 17.25
N SER A 134 -17.74 0.11 18.31
CA SER A 134 -19.20 -0.07 18.24
C SER A 134 -19.86 0.89 17.24
N ILE A 135 -19.26 2.07 17.04
CA ILE A 135 -19.74 3.07 16.10
C ILE A 135 -19.76 2.56 14.65
N LEU A 136 -18.90 1.60 14.31
CA LEU A 136 -18.85 1.00 12.98
C LEU A 136 -20.15 0.24 12.70
N ASN A 137 -20.52 -0.70 13.56
CA ASN A 137 -21.72 -1.53 13.42
C ASN A 137 -23.02 -0.77 13.73
N ASP A 138 -23.01 0.15 14.71
CA ASP A 138 -24.25 0.76 15.20
C ASP A 138 -24.62 2.03 14.44
N LYS A 139 -23.63 2.76 13.89
CA LYS A 139 -23.85 4.08 13.29
C LYS A 139 -23.40 4.15 11.84
N ILE A 140 -22.10 4.00 11.56
CA ILE A 140 -21.53 4.29 10.23
C ILE A 140 -22.05 3.32 9.17
N ILE A 141 -21.91 2.01 9.37
CA ILE A 141 -22.35 1.01 8.38
C ILE A 141 -23.87 1.08 8.15
N PRO A 142 -24.72 1.18 9.19
CA PRO A 142 -26.16 1.35 9.01
C PRO A 142 -26.54 2.62 8.25
N GLU A 143 -25.92 3.76 8.55
CA GLU A 143 -26.22 5.02 7.85
C GLU A 143 -25.78 5.02 6.38
N MET A 144 -24.69 4.34 6.06
CA MET A 144 -24.28 4.08 4.68
C MET A 144 -25.29 3.16 3.96
N ARG A 145 -25.75 2.10 4.62
CA ARG A 145 -26.75 1.17 4.08
C ARG A 145 -28.06 1.86 3.74
N LYS A 146 -28.56 2.75 4.61
CA LYS A 146 -29.76 3.57 4.35
C LYS A 146 -29.66 4.41 3.08
N ARG A 147 -28.44 4.74 2.65
CA ARG A 147 -28.14 5.50 1.42
C ARG A 147 -27.77 4.61 0.23
N GLY A 148 -27.96 3.30 0.35
CA GLY A 148 -27.73 2.32 -0.72
C GLY A 148 -26.27 1.87 -0.85
N TYR A 149 -25.44 2.05 0.18
CA TYR A 149 -24.05 1.59 0.20
C TYR A 149 -23.88 0.45 1.20
N ILE A 150 -23.47 -0.72 0.71
CA ILE A 150 -23.18 -1.90 1.53
C ILE A 150 -21.69 -2.20 1.50
N LEU A 151 -21.16 -2.79 2.58
CA LEU A 151 -19.78 -3.24 2.60
C LEU A 151 -19.54 -4.25 1.48
N ALA A 152 -18.45 -4.05 0.76
CA ALA A 152 -17.98 -5.03 -0.20
C ALA A 152 -17.51 -6.28 0.55
N ASN A 153 -17.62 -7.44 -0.09
CA ASN A 153 -17.03 -8.67 0.43
C ASN A 153 -15.72 -8.98 -0.29
N THR A 154 -14.81 -9.62 0.43
CA THR A 154 -13.55 -10.13 -0.07
C THR A 154 -13.44 -11.61 0.22
N GLU A 155 -12.96 -12.37 -0.76
CA GLU A 155 -12.73 -13.79 -0.63
C GLU A 155 -11.26 -14.01 -0.28
N ILE A 156 -10.99 -14.61 0.87
CA ILE A 156 -9.63 -14.76 1.39
C ILE A 156 -9.45 -16.04 2.20
N THR A 157 -8.29 -16.66 2.08
CA THR A 157 -7.92 -17.81 2.91
C THR A 157 -7.34 -17.34 4.24
N LEU A 158 -7.47 -18.16 5.29
CA LEU A 158 -6.88 -17.85 6.60
C LEU A 158 -5.36 -17.65 6.51
N GLU A 159 -4.66 -18.46 5.71
CA GLU A 159 -3.22 -18.28 5.48
C GLU A 159 -2.89 -16.87 4.94
N LYS A 160 -3.69 -16.37 3.99
CA LYS A 160 -3.51 -15.03 3.42
C LYS A 160 -3.84 -13.93 4.44
N LEU A 161 -4.84 -14.13 5.29
CA LEU A 161 -5.16 -13.21 6.40
C LEU A 161 -3.97 -13.10 7.36
N LEU A 162 -3.48 -14.24 7.87
CA LEU A 162 -2.34 -14.28 8.79
C LEU A 162 -1.09 -13.65 8.17
N LYS A 163 -0.81 -13.95 6.90
CA LYS A 163 0.31 -13.35 6.16
C LYS A 163 0.19 -11.84 6.00
N ARG A 164 -1.03 -11.32 5.85
CA ARG A 164 -1.32 -9.87 5.81
C ARG A 164 -1.28 -9.22 7.19
N GLY A 165 -1.07 -10.01 8.25
CA GLY A 165 -1.01 -9.51 9.62
C GLY A 165 -2.37 -9.39 10.28
N TYR A 166 -3.43 -10.00 9.75
CA TYR A 166 -4.70 -10.06 10.47
C TYR A 166 -4.56 -10.90 11.72
N LEU A 167 -5.18 -10.44 12.80
CA LEU A 167 -5.22 -11.13 14.08
C LEU A 167 -6.48 -12.03 14.08
N THR A 168 -6.33 -13.27 14.55
CA THR A 168 -7.45 -14.21 14.62
C THR A 168 -8.21 -14.04 15.93
N PRO A 169 -9.55 -14.13 15.92
CA PRO A 169 -10.34 -14.18 17.15
C PRO A 169 -9.89 -15.36 18.04
N PRO A 170 -9.83 -15.19 19.37
CA PRO A 170 -9.25 -16.18 20.28
C PRO A 170 -10.01 -17.52 20.38
N GLU A 171 -11.28 -17.58 19.96
CA GLU A 171 -12.18 -18.71 20.25
C GLU A 171 -12.60 -19.53 19.01
N GLU A 172 -12.04 -19.25 17.83
CA GLU A 172 -12.48 -19.90 16.59
C GLU A 172 -11.58 -21.08 16.16
N ASN A 173 -12.19 -22.24 15.91
CA ASN A 173 -11.54 -23.39 15.28
C ASN A 173 -11.33 -23.12 13.78
N LEU A 174 -10.25 -22.42 13.45
CA LEU A 174 -9.95 -21.97 12.09
C LEU A 174 -9.03 -22.93 11.33
N THR A 175 -9.38 -23.25 10.08
CA THR A 175 -8.59 -24.14 9.22
C THR A 175 -7.86 -23.31 8.14
N PRO A 176 -6.51 -23.38 8.03
CA PRO A 176 -5.72 -22.55 7.12
C PRO A 176 -6.12 -22.58 5.64
N ALA A 177 -6.62 -23.73 5.18
CA ALA A 177 -6.99 -23.97 3.78
C ALA A 177 -8.41 -23.48 3.42
N ASN A 178 -9.24 -23.15 4.41
CA ASN A 178 -10.59 -22.71 4.15
C ASN A 178 -10.59 -21.28 3.60
N THR A 179 -11.50 -21.06 2.65
CA THR A 179 -11.78 -19.74 2.11
C THR A 179 -12.95 -19.13 2.87
N TYR A 180 -12.78 -17.89 3.29
CA TYR A 180 -13.77 -17.10 4.01
C TYR A 180 -14.21 -15.93 3.15
N ILE A 181 -15.50 -15.64 3.17
CA ILE A 181 -16.07 -14.42 2.58
C ILE A 181 -16.23 -13.43 3.73
N LEU A 182 -15.39 -12.41 3.75
CA LEU A 182 -15.34 -11.43 4.83
C LEU A 182 -15.71 -10.04 4.30
N PRO A 183 -16.31 -9.18 5.13
CA PRO A 183 -16.43 -7.76 4.81
C PRO A 183 -15.04 -7.15 4.53
N ASP A 184 -14.94 -6.31 3.50
CA ASP A 184 -13.73 -5.56 3.16
C ASP A 184 -13.58 -4.37 4.11
N LEU A 185 -13.16 -4.70 5.33
CA LEU A 185 -12.88 -3.83 6.46
C LEU A 185 -11.52 -4.23 7.05
N ASP A 186 -10.66 -3.23 7.28
CA ASP A 186 -9.32 -3.35 7.82
C ASP A 186 -9.13 -2.29 8.93
N ILE A 187 -9.02 -2.75 10.17
CA ILE A 187 -8.84 -1.93 11.38
C ILE A 187 -7.38 -2.04 11.78
N ARG A 188 -6.64 -0.93 11.64
CA ARG A 188 -5.19 -0.82 11.88
C ARG A 188 -4.92 0.11 13.04
N LEU A 189 -5.50 -0.14 14.21
CA LEU A 189 -5.25 0.65 15.42
C LEU A 189 -4.35 -0.15 16.37
N GLU A 190 -3.49 0.53 17.13
CA GLU A 190 -2.46 -0.08 17.99
C GLU A 190 -3.05 -1.13 18.96
N ASP A 191 -4.15 -0.77 19.62
CA ASP A 191 -4.84 -1.59 20.64
C ASP A 191 -6.26 -2.00 20.23
N ALA A 192 -6.50 -2.18 18.92
CA ALA A 192 -7.83 -2.56 18.42
C ALA A 192 -8.35 -3.89 19.00
N MET A 193 -7.44 -4.83 19.31
CA MET A 193 -7.81 -6.17 19.78
C MET A 193 -8.53 -6.14 21.13
N ASP A 194 -8.18 -5.21 22.01
CA ASP A 194 -8.81 -5.08 23.33
C ASP A 194 -10.30 -4.73 23.22
N ASN A 195 -10.67 -4.08 22.11
CA ASN A 195 -12.04 -3.66 21.81
C ASN A 195 -12.77 -4.60 20.84
N ILE A 196 -12.21 -5.77 20.49
CA ILE A 196 -12.81 -6.72 19.54
C ILE A 196 -14.23 -7.17 19.93
N HIS A 197 -14.54 -7.15 21.24
CA HIS A 197 -15.84 -7.51 21.78
C HIS A 197 -16.96 -6.54 21.37
N GLN A 198 -16.62 -5.31 20.95
CA GLN A 198 -17.57 -4.31 20.46
C GLN A 198 -18.01 -4.57 19.02
N LEU A 199 -17.24 -5.37 18.26
CA LEU A 199 -17.54 -5.70 16.87
C LEU A 199 -18.56 -6.84 16.78
N SER A 200 -19.46 -6.73 15.80
CA SER A 200 -20.32 -7.84 15.41
C SER A 200 -19.50 -9.04 14.91
N PRO A 201 -19.99 -10.29 15.05
CA PRO A 201 -19.23 -11.50 14.74
C PRO A 201 -18.55 -11.48 13.36
N GLU A 202 -19.25 -10.98 12.34
CA GLU A 202 -18.76 -10.91 10.96
C GLU A 202 -17.61 -9.91 10.74
N LEU A 203 -17.39 -8.97 11.66
CA LEU A 203 -16.33 -7.96 11.58
C LEU A 203 -15.10 -8.29 12.43
N LYS A 204 -15.15 -9.34 13.27
CA LYS A 204 -14.04 -9.71 14.17
C LYS A 204 -12.75 -10.08 13.44
N PHE A 205 -12.86 -10.49 12.18
CA PHE A 205 -11.73 -10.78 11.29
C PHE A 205 -11.08 -9.55 10.65
N SER A 206 -11.55 -8.36 10.97
CA SER A 206 -11.10 -7.11 10.33
C SER A 206 -9.91 -6.46 11.02
N ILE A 207 -9.47 -6.94 12.18
CA ILE A 207 -8.33 -6.34 12.90
C ILE A 207 -7.02 -6.84 12.30
N SER A 208 -6.17 -5.90 11.87
CA SER A 208 -4.83 -6.20 11.38
C SER A 208 -3.74 -5.55 12.22
N LYS A 209 -2.50 -6.01 12.00
CA LYS A 209 -1.34 -5.55 12.75
C LYS A 209 -1.14 -4.04 12.58
N PRO A 210 -0.75 -3.35 13.67
CA PRO A 210 -0.37 -1.94 13.61
C PRO A 210 0.74 -1.71 12.58
N GLN A 211 0.73 -0.54 11.95
CA GLN A 211 1.77 -0.18 10.99
C GLN A 211 3.04 0.25 11.72
N LYS A 212 4.20 -0.15 11.20
CA LYS A 212 5.50 0.22 11.77
C LYS A 212 5.73 1.73 11.86
N SER A 213 5.06 2.51 11.01
CA SER A 213 5.14 3.97 11.01
C SER A 213 4.39 4.63 12.17
N GLY A 214 3.62 3.89 12.98
CA GLY A 214 2.65 4.49 13.91
C GLY A 214 1.40 5.05 13.21
N TYR A 215 1.27 4.81 11.90
CA TYR A 215 0.06 5.13 11.14
C TYR A 215 -1.09 4.19 11.53
N GLU A 216 -2.20 4.78 11.89
CA GLU A 216 -3.39 4.13 12.39
C GLU A 216 -4.61 4.65 11.62
N ASP A 217 -5.45 3.72 11.16
CA ASP A 217 -6.71 4.04 10.50
C ASP A 217 -7.68 2.86 10.50
N ILE A 218 -8.93 3.17 10.16
CA ILE A 218 -9.93 2.17 9.79
C ILE A 218 -10.25 2.36 8.32
N GLN A 219 -10.09 1.31 7.53
CA GLN A 219 -10.30 1.35 6.09
C GLN A 219 -11.38 0.35 5.70
N MET A 220 -12.38 0.79 4.95
CA MET A 220 -13.44 -0.08 4.45
C MET A 220 -13.83 0.27 3.03
N ARG A 221 -14.42 -0.70 2.32
CA ARG A 221 -14.88 -0.50 0.95
C ARG A 221 -16.36 -0.74 0.82
N PHE A 222 -17.07 0.22 0.23
CA PHE A 222 -18.49 0.11 -0.06
C PHE A 222 -18.74 -0.11 -1.56
N ILE A 223 -19.80 -0.85 -1.85
CA ILE A 223 -20.41 -0.93 -3.18
C ILE A 223 -21.82 -0.38 -3.10
N ARG A 224 -22.30 0.16 -4.22
CA ARG A 224 -23.70 0.56 -4.33
C ARG A 224 -24.55 -0.69 -4.49
N GLU A 225 -25.51 -0.90 -3.60
CA GLU A 225 -26.36 -2.09 -3.56
C GLU A 225 -27.11 -2.34 -4.88
N PHE A 226 -27.47 -1.26 -5.57
CA PHE A 226 -28.16 -1.30 -6.86
C PHE A 226 -27.22 -1.49 -8.08
N ASP A 227 -25.90 -1.55 -7.90
CA ASP A 227 -24.94 -1.80 -8.99
C ASP A 227 -24.84 -3.30 -9.30
N LYS A 228 -25.68 -3.76 -10.23
CA LYS A 228 -25.77 -5.19 -10.65
C LYS A 228 -24.60 -5.67 -11.52
N LYS A 229 -23.54 -4.87 -11.68
CA LYS A 229 -22.39 -5.27 -12.50
C LYS A 229 -21.63 -6.41 -11.82
N LYS A 230 -21.05 -7.30 -12.63
CA LYS A 230 -20.16 -8.39 -12.15
C LYS A 230 -18.98 -7.85 -11.32
N ASN A 231 -18.54 -6.63 -11.62
CA ASN A 231 -17.50 -5.91 -10.87
C ASN A 231 -18.01 -4.49 -10.55
N PRO A 232 -18.72 -4.30 -9.44
CA PRO A 232 -19.18 -2.97 -9.02
C PRO A 232 -17.98 -2.09 -8.66
N ILE A 233 -18.13 -0.79 -8.86
CA ILE A 233 -17.12 0.18 -8.41
C ILE A 233 -17.12 0.17 -6.87
N GLN A 234 -15.94 -0.04 -6.30
CA GLN A 234 -15.71 0.04 -4.86
C GLN A 234 -15.31 1.47 -4.49
N HIS A 235 -15.86 1.93 -3.38
CA HIS A 235 -15.64 3.26 -2.82
C HIS A 235 -14.93 3.07 -1.49
N GLU A 236 -13.68 3.51 -1.40
CA GLU A 236 -12.86 3.40 -0.22
C GLU A 236 -13.18 4.53 0.75
N LEU A 237 -13.56 4.17 1.97
CA LEU A 237 -13.64 5.07 3.10
C LEU A 237 -12.45 4.79 4.02
N ILE A 238 -11.75 5.85 4.41
CA ILE A 238 -10.73 5.81 5.45
C ILE A 238 -11.21 6.66 6.62
N ILE A 239 -11.03 6.20 7.85
CA ILE A 239 -11.36 6.93 9.07
C ILE A 239 -10.07 7.25 9.82
N PHE A 240 -9.89 8.53 10.16
CA PHE A 240 -8.79 9.02 11.02
C PHE A 240 -9.32 9.62 12.31
N PHE A 241 -8.42 9.87 13.26
CA PHE A 241 -8.69 10.64 14.49
C PHE A 241 -9.19 12.07 14.19
N GLY A 242 -8.61 12.72 13.18
CA GLY A 242 -8.93 14.11 12.88
C GLY A 242 -8.10 14.74 11.76
N PRO A 243 -8.23 16.06 11.58
CA PRO A 243 -7.59 16.80 10.50
C PRO A 243 -6.06 16.90 10.68
N ASN A 244 -5.53 16.94 11.91
CA ASN A 244 -4.07 16.95 12.10
C ASN A 244 -3.47 15.62 11.64
N TYR A 245 -4.15 14.50 11.90
CA TYR A 245 -3.75 13.16 11.48
C TYR A 245 -3.79 13.00 9.96
N ALA A 246 -4.83 13.55 9.32
CA ALA A 246 -4.93 13.60 7.86
C ALA A 246 -3.76 14.39 7.23
N LYS A 247 -3.41 15.54 7.82
CA LYS A 247 -2.27 16.35 7.39
C LYS A 247 -0.93 15.64 7.62
N ALA A 248 -0.76 14.97 8.76
CA ALA A 248 0.40 14.13 9.04
C ALA A 248 0.58 13.04 7.98
N LYS A 249 -0.50 12.34 7.61
CA LYS A 249 -0.48 11.35 6.52
C LYS A 249 -0.01 11.93 5.20
N LEU A 250 -0.50 13.11 4.80
CA LEU A 250 -0.07 13.74 3.55
C LEU A 250 1.44 14.06 3.57
N ILE A 251 1.92 14.65 4.66
CA ILE A 251 3.35 15.00 4.82
C ILE A 251 4.21 13.73 4.84
N GLU A 252 3.82 12.71 5.61
CA GLU A 252 4.55 11.45 5.69
C GLU A 252 4.58 10.74 4.34
N SER A 253 3.45 10.73 3.63
CA SER A 253 3.33 10.14 2.30
C SER A 253 4.31 10.80 1.32
N GLU A 254 4.33 12.14 1.28
CA GLU A 254 5.16 12.92 0.35
C GLU A 254 6.66 12.85 0.70
N LYS A 255 7.00 13.04 1.99
CA LYS A 255 8.39 13.22 2.42
C LYS A 255 9.09 11.90 2.74
N VAL A 256 8.36 10.89 3.22
CA VAL A 256 8.97 9.64 3.71
C VAL A 256 8.54 8.46 2.85
N TYR A 257 7.26 8.09 2.88
CA TYR A 257 6.77 6.84 2.31
C TYR A 257 7.08 6.71 0.82
N GLU A 258 6.73 7.70 -0.01
CA GLU A 258 6.96 7.63 -1.47
C GLU A 258 8.46 7.64 -1.83
N ASN A 259 9.33 8.18 -0.96
CA ASN A 259 10.78 8.12 -1.17
C ASN A 259 11.35 6.75 -0.79
N LEU A 260 10.94 6.19 0.35
CA LEU A 260 11.37 4.85 0.78
C LEU A 260 10.82 3.76 -0.15
N ARG A 261 9.60 3.94 -0.69
CA ARG A 261 8.98 2.98 -1.60
C ARG A 261 9.74 2.79 -2.91
N LYS A 262 10.47 3.81 -3.36
CA LYS A 262 11.31 3.73 -4.58
C LYS A 262 12.40 2.65 -4.48
N PHE A 263 12.76 2.16 -3.29
CA PHE A 263 13.64 0.98 -3.19
C PHE A 263 13.03 -0.27 -3.86
N ASP A 264 11.70 -0.40 -3.93
CA ASP A 264 11.02 -1.51 -4.61
C ASP A 264 11.15 -1.46 -6.15
N GLU A 265 11.56 -0.30 -6.69
CA GLU A 265 11.76 -0.07 -8.13
C GLU A 265 13.16 -0.49 -8.61
N LEU A 266 14.06 -0.86 -7.70
CA LEU A 266 15.37 -1.40 -8.07
C LEU A 266 15.21 -2.67 -8.92
N ASN A 267 16.00 -2.77 -9.99
CA ASN A 267 16.05 -3.97 -10.82
C ASN A 267 16.73 -5.12 -10.09
N LEU A 268 17.67 -4.80 -9.20
CA LEU A 268 18.32 -5.78 -8.35
C LEU A 268 17.33 -6.39 -7.35
N LYS A 269 17.19 -7.72 -7.38
CA LYS A 269 16.40 -8.47 -6.39
C LYS A 269 17.22 -8.63 -5.11
N LEU A 270 16.82 -7.94 -4.05
CA LEU A 270 17.51 -7.91 -2.76
C LEU A 270 16.88 -8.85 -1.70
N ASN A 271 16.21 -9.91 -2.14
CA ASN A 271 15.45 -10.78 -1.24
C ASN A 271 16.34 -11.48 -0.19
N GLU A 272 15.80 -11.71 1.01
CA GLU A 272 16.52 -12.35 2.14
C GLU A 272 17.01 -13.77 1.85
N LYS A 273 16.41 -14.45 0.86
CA LYS A 273 16.82 -15.78 0.38
C LYS A 273 17.90 -15.73 -0.71
N ALA A 274 18.49 -14.57 -1.00
CA ALA A 274 19.58 -14.49 -1.95
C ALA A 274 20.83 -15.15 -1.36
N ASP A 275 21.40 -16.12 -2.07
CA ASP A 275 22.73 -16.72 -1.75
C ASP A 275 23.89 -15.71 -1.94
N ASN A 276 23.60 -14.44 -2.24
CA ASN A 276 24.58 -13.39 -2.43
C ASN A 276 24.74 -12.53 -1.15
N PRO A 277 25.90 -12.59 -0.46
CA PRO A 277 26.15 -11.79 0.75
C PRO A 277 26.07 -10.27 0.53
N HIS A 278 26.40 -9.78 -0.66
CA HIS A 278 26.26 -8.36 -1.00
C HIS A 278 24.79 -7.95 -1.09
N ALA A 279 23.92 -8.79 -1.66
CA ALA A 279 22.48 -8.51 -1.72
C ALA A 279 21.86 -8.47 -0.32
N GLN A 280 22.23 -9.39 0.56
CA GLN A 280 21.78 -9.40 1.96
C GLN A 280 22.21 -8.13 2.70
N LYS A 281 23.48 -7.70 2.54
CA LYS A 281 23.99 -6.47 3.15
C LYS A 281 23.33 -5.21 2.58
N ALA A 282 23.06 -5.17 1.27
CA ALA A 282 22.30 -4.08 0.66
C ALA A 282 20.89 -3.99 1.23
N ASN A 283 20.18 -5.12 1.35
CA ASN A 283 18.86 -5.18 1.98
C ASN A 283 18.88 -4.68 3.42
N ARG A 284 19.92 -5.04 4.19
CA ARG A 284 20.11 -4.54 5.55
C ARG A 284 20.27 -3.03 5.60
N TYR A 285 21.05 -2.43 4.70
CA TYR A 285 21.18 -0.97 4.65
C TYR A 285 19.86 -0.28 4.30
N ILE A 286 19.08 -0.82 3.36
CA ILE A 286 17.71 -0.33 3.09
C ILE A 286 16.86 -0.38 4.36
N GLY A 287 16.89 -1.50 5.10
CA GLY A 287 16.15 -1.63 6.36
C GLY A 287 16.60 -0.63 7.43
N LEU A 288 17.90 -0.31 7.51
CA LEU A 288 18.42 0.71 8.43
C LEU A 288 17.95 2.12 8.06
N ILE A 289 17.98 2.46 6.76
CA ILE A 289 17.47 3.74 6.25
C ILE A 289 15.96 3.84 6.54
N GLN A 290 15.18 2.82 6.19
CA GLN A 290 13.74 2.77 6.47
C GLN A 290 13.47 2.98 7.96
N LYS A 291 14.14 2.20 8.83
CA LYS A 291 13.96 2.30 10.29
C LYS A 291 14.29 3.69 10.83
N MET A 292 15.34 4.34 10.32
CA MET A 292 15.71 5.69 10.73
C MET A 292 14.59 6.69 10.45
N PHE A 293 14.07 6.74 9.22
CA PHE A 293 12.99 7.68 8.88
C PHE A 293 11.66 7.31 9.54
N THR A 294 11.35 6.02 9.69
CA THR A 294 10.17 5.56 10.41
C THR A 294 10.18 6.06 11.86
N GLY A 295 11.26 5.82 12.62
CA GLY A 295 11.33 6.21 14.03
C GLY A 295 11.58 7.70 14.27
N LYS A 296 12.41 8.35 13.44
CA LYS A 296 12.71 9.78 13.61
C LYS A 296 11.59 10.68 13.10
N VAL A 297 10.85 10.26 12.08
CA VAL A 297 9.84 11.08 11.41
C VAL A 297 8.45 10.48 11.56
N SER A 298 8.16 9.35 10.91
CA SER A 298 6.79 8.86 10.77
C SER A 298 6.10 8.64 12.12
N GLU A 299 6.72 7.88 13.03
CA GLU A 299 6.16 7.56 14.35
C GLU A 299 5.84 8.83 15.15
N LYS A 300 6.78 9.77 15.21
CA LYS A 300 6.59 11.04 15.92
C LYS A 300 5.55 11.94 15.26
N LEU A 301 5.53 11.97 13.93
CA LEU A 301 4.59 12.77 13.16
C LEU A 301 3.15 12.31 13.39
N PHE A 302 2.89 11.00 13.36
CA PHE A 302 1.58 10.45 13.66
C PHE A 302 1.22 10.55 15.14
N LEU A 303 2.17 10.35 16.05
CA LEU A 303 1.94 10.52 17.49
C LEU A 303 1.55 11.96 17.85
N ASN A 304 2.30 12.96 17.37
CA ASN A 304 1.97 14.37 17.58
C ASN A 304 0.59 14.73 17.02
N ALA A 305 0.24 14.18 15.85
CA ALA A 305 -1.07 14.42 15.26
C ALA A 305 -2.21 13.75 16.02
N LYS A 306 -2.02 12.50 16.46
CA LYS A 306 -2.97 11.77 17.33
C LYS A 306 -3.19 12.52 18.65
N ASN A 307 -2.11 12.97 19.27
CA ASN A 307 -2.15 13.74 20.52
C ASN A 307 -3.04 14.99 20.40
N LYS A 308 -2.95 15.71 19.29
CA LYS A 308 -3.80 16.88 19.03
C LYS A 308 -5.25 16.52 18.76
N ASP A 309 -5.51 15.52 17.92
CA ASP A 309 -6.87 15.21 17.47
C ASP A 309 -7.68 14.43 18.51
N LEU A 310 -7.04 13.51 19.26
CA LEU A 310 -7.69 12.61 20.19
C LEU A 310 -7.63 13.10 21.64
N TYR A 311 -6.50 13.67 22.05
CA TYR A 311 -6.23 14.00 23.45
C TYR A 311 -6.15 15.51 23.73
N ASP A 312 -6.32 16.36 22.72
CA ASP A 312 -6.17 17.82 22.80
C ASP A 312 -4.80 18.27 23.39
N ILE A 313 -3.76 17.45 23.24
CA ILE A 313 -2.39 17.73 23.69
C ILE A 313 -1.68 18.54 22.61
N THR A 314 -1.17 19.72 22.97
CA THR A 314 -0.56 20.66 22.02
C THR A 314 0.96 20.53 21.94
N GLU A 315 1.58 19.98 22.98
CA GLU A 315 3.00 19.70 23.07
C GLU A 315 3.41 18.69 21.99
N GLU A 316 4.44 19.04 21.24
CA GLU A 316 4.96 18.21 20.17
C GLU A 316 6.31 17.62 20.54
N ILE A 317 6.48 16.33 20.23
CA ILE A 317 7.79 15.71 20.24
C ILE A 317 8.58 16.25 19.04
N PRO A 318 9.79 16.78 19.24
CA PRO A 318 10.56 17.37 18.15
C PRO A 318 10.98 16.34 17.11
N ILE A 319 10.89 16.74 15.85
CA ILE A 319 11.30 15.93 14.69
C ILE A 319 12.53 16.59 14.09
N HIS A 320 13.70 16.07 14.45
CA HIS A 320 14.99 16.63 14.08
C HIS A 320 16.04 15.52 13.91
N PHE A 321 16.99 15.80 13.02
CA PHE A 321 18.17 14.99 12.74
C PHE A 321 19.42 15.80 13.10
N ASN A 322 20.18 15.31 14.08
CA ASN A 322 21.44 15.93 14.45
C ASN A 322 22.58 15.50 13.50
N GLU A 323 23.78 16.07 13.67
CA GLU A 323 24.94 15.75 12.83
C GLU A 323 25.30 14.25 12.84
N THR A 324 25.10 13.56 13.97
CA THR A 324 25.35 12.11 14.07
C THR A 324 24.34 11.33 13.24
N ASP A 325 23.06 11.71 13.27
CA ASP A 325 22.01 11.10 12.46
C ASP A 325 22.30 11.26 10.97
N ILE A 326 22.71 12.46 10.54
CA ILE A 326 23.06 12.78 9.15
C ILE A 326 24.27 11.95 8.71
N SER A 327 25.32 11.90 9.53
CA SER A 327 26.52 11.10 9.24
C SER A 327 26.19 9.60 9.14
N MET A 328 25.33 9.07 10.01
CA MET A 328 24.85 7.69 9.93
C MET A 328 24.05 7.43 8.65
N PHE A 329 23.15 8.35 8.28
CA PHE A 329 22.37 8.27 7.04
C PHE A 329 23.29 8.18 5.81
N ASP A 330 24.29 9.06 5.72
CA ASP A 330 25.27 9.07 4.63
C ASP A 330 26.10 7.78 4.60
N GLY A 331 26.51 7.30 5.77
CA GLY A 331 27.21 6.02 5.93
C GLY A 331 26.38 4.84 5.42
N TYR A 332 25.09 4.78 5.74
CA TYR A 332 24.18 3.74 5.25
C TYR A 332 24.02 3.80 3.73
N PHE A 333 23.88 4.99 3.15
CA PHE A 333 23.76 5.15 1.69
C PHE A 333 25.05 4.81 0.95
N ALA A 334 26.22 5.21 1.49
CA ALA A 334 27.51 4.84 0.94
C ALA A 334 27.68 3.32 0.95
N GLY A 335 27.36 2.67 2.07
CA GLY A 335 27.36 1.21 2.20
C GLY A 335 26.40 0.54 1.21
N LEU A 336 25.18 1.05 1.06
CA LEU A 336 24.20 0.52 0.11
C LEU A 336 24.72 0.57 -1.34
N LYS A 337 25.24 1.72 -1.77
CA LYS A 337 25.76 1.91 -3.13
C LYS A 337 26.93 0.96 -3.44
N ASP A 338 27.86 0.78 -2.49
CA ASP A 338 28.96 -0.18 -2.62
C ASP A 338 28.46 -1.62 -2.81
N ARG A 339 27.48 -2.03 -2.01
CA ARG A 339 26.94 -3.40 -2.07
C ARG A 339 26.16 -3.64 -3.35
N VAL A 340 25.36 -2.68 -3.81
CA VAL A 340 24.67 -2.78 -5.11
C VAL A 340 25.68 -2.86 -6.25
N ALA A 341 26.72 -2.02 -6.25
CA ALA A 341 27.79 -2.09 -7.26
C ALA A 341 28.50 -3.46 -7.26
N SER A 342 28.74 -4.02 -6.08
CA SER A 342 29.34 -5.35 -5.90
C SER A 342 28.46 -6.46 -6.48
N CYS A 343 27.14 -6.44 -6.22
CA CYS A 343 26.18 -7.39 -6.80
C CYS A 343 26.25 -7.39 -8.33
N TYR A 344 26.24 -6.22 -8.96
CA TYR A 344 26.32 -6.11 -10.42
C TYR A 344 27.69 -6.54 -10.96
N LYS A 345 28.78 -6.31 -10.24
CA LYS A 345 30.12 -6.78 -10.62
C LYS A 345 30.19 -8.30 -10.62
N GLU A 346 29.62 -8.96 -9.62
CA GLU A 346 29.55 -10.43 -9.54
C GLU A 346 28.65 -11.01 -10.63
N ALA A 347 27.47 -10.43 -10.85
CA ALA A 347 26.55 -10.86 -11.90
C ALA A 347 27.20 -10.79 -13.29
N LYS A 348 28.00 -9.75 -13.56
CA LYS A 348 28.74 -9.60 -14.82
C LYS A 348 29.84 -10.65 -14.98
N LYS A 349 30.57 -10.96 -13.90
CA LYS A 349 31.57 -12.05 -13.92
C LYS A 349 30.92 -13.40 -14.21
N ALA A 350 29.72 -13.65 -13.68
CA ALA A 350 28.98 -14.89 -13.94
C ALA A 350 28.43 -14.95 -15.38
N ALA A 351 28.05 -13.81 -15.96
CA ALA A 351 27.47 -13.70 -17.30
C ALA A 351 28.51 -13.74 -18.45
N SER A 352 29.79 -13.97 -18.14
CA SER A 352 30.96 -13.69 -19.00
C SER A 352 30.94 -14.20 -20.45
N PRO A 353 30.13 -15.17 -20.89
CA PRO A 353 30.01 -15.50 -22.33
C PRO A 353 28.95 -14.69 -23.11
N SER A 354 28.01 -13.99 -22.47
CA SER A 354 26.86 -13.36 -23.15
C SER A 354 26.95 -11.83 -23.19
N GLY A 355 27.31 -11.28 -24.36
CA GLY A 355 27.38 -9.84 -24.59
C GLY A 355 26.05 -9.11 -24.38
N LEU A 356 24.92 -9.76 -24.70
CA LEU A 356 23.58 -9.23 -24.45
C LEU A 356 23.24 -9.15 -22.96
N ALA A 357 23.55 -10.21 -22.19
CA ALA A 357 23.33 -10.21 -20.74
C ALA A 357 24.18 -9.14 -20.04
N THR A 358 25.44 -8.98 -20.46
CA THR A 358 26.34 -7.94 -19.93
C THR A 358 25.83 -6.53 -20.25
N LYS A 359 25.30 -6.32 -21.47
CA LYS A 359 24.69 -5.03 -21.86
C LYS A 359 23.46 -4.71 -21.02
N GLN A 360 22.58 -5.69 -20.78
CA GLN A 360 21.41 -5.52 -19.91
C GLN A 360 21.83 -5.17 -18.47
N LEU A 361 22.76 -5.94 -17.89
CA LEU A 361 23.29 -5.66 -16.54
C LEU A 361 23.93 -4.28 -16.39
N ASN A 362 24.53 -3.74 -17.46
CA ASN A 362 25.04 -2.37 -17.47
C ASN A 362 23.90 -1.33 -17.47
N ASN A 363 22.82 -1.57 -18.20
CA ASN A 363 21.65 -0.69 -18.21
C ASN A 363 20.95 -0.71 -16.84
N ASP A 364 20.71 -1.90 -16.29
CA ASP A 364 20.07 -2.08 -14.98
C ASP A 364 20.90 -1.40 -13.88
N TYR A 365 22.23 -1.59 -13.89
CA TYR A 365 23.10 -0.92 -12.91
C TYR A 365 23.05 0.60 -13.02
N ARG A 366 23.03 1.15 -14.25
CA ARG A 366 22.90 2.61 -14.44
C ARG A 366 21.57 3.13 -13.92
N HIS A 367 20.48 2.40 -14.17
CA HIS A 367 19.16 2.72 -13.65
C HIS A 367 19.18 2.73 -12.11
N ASP A 368 19.58 1.62 -11.49
CA ASP A 368 19.57 1.46 -10.03
C ASP A 368 20.48 2.49 -9.35
N ARG A 369 21.67 2.78 -9.90
CA ARG A 369 22.57 3.82 -9.38
C ARG A 369 21.94 5.21 -9.42
N THR A 370 21.25 5.54 -10.52
CA THR A 370 20.56 6.83 -10.68
C THR A 370 19.39 6.94 -9.70
N LEU A 371 18.62 5.87 -9.56
CA LEU A 371 17.51 5.78 -8.63
C LEU A 371 17.98 5.93 -7.18
N LEU A 372 19.05 5.22 -6.77
CA LEU A 372 19.62 5.35 -5.42
C LEU A 372 20.11 6.77 -5.11
N LYS A 373 20.71 7.48 -6.08
CA LYS A 373 21.08 8.89 -5.88
C LYS A 373 19.85 9.76 -5.68
N LYS A 374 18.81 9.57 -6.52
CA LYS A 374 17.54 10.28 -6.38
C LYS A 374 16.87 10.02 -5.03
N ILE A 375 16.88 8.79 -4.54
CA ILE A 375 16.32 8.45 -3.22
C ILE A 375 17.13 9.16 -2.12
N GLN A 376 18.47 9.11 -2.18
CA GLN A 376 19.31 9.78 -1.20
C GLN A 376 19.03 11.29 -1.15
N ASP A 377 18.97 11.94 -2.31
CA ASP A 377 18.75 13.39 -2.41
C ASP A 377 17.39 13.77 -1.84
N ASN A 378 16.34 13.07 -2.25
CA ASN A 378 15.00 13.30 -1.73
C ASN A 378 14.89 13.08 -0.20
N LEU A 379 15.67 12.15 0.36
CA LEU A 379 15.68 11.90 1.80
C LEU A 379 16.53 12.92 2.57
N HIS A 380 17.59 13.48 1.96
CA HIS A 380 18.25 14.68 2.50
C HIS A 380 17.28 15.87 2.53
N ASP A 381 16.53 16.11 1.45
CA ASP A 381 15.52 17.18 1.41
C ASP A 381 14.49 17.00 2.54
N THR A 382 14.13 15.75 2.85
CA THR A 382 13.26 15.43 4.00
C THR A 382 13.92 15.77 5.33
N ILE A 383 15.21 15.45 5.51
CA ILE A 383 15.96 15.84 6.71
C ILE A 383 15.97 17.36 6.87
N GLU A 384 16.32 18.09 5.81
CA GLU A 384 16.36 19.56 5.81
C GLU A 384 14.98 20.15 6.11
N TYR A 385 13.91 19.61 5.52
CA TYR A 385 12.54 20.05 5.76
C TYR A 385 12.16 19.99 7.24
N PHE A 386 12.45 18.86 7.91
CA PHE A 386 12.10 18.69 9.32
C PHE A 386 13.01 19.49 10.24
N ASN A 387 14.31 19.56 9.95
CA ASN A 387 15.24 20.40 10.72
C ASN A 387 14.87 21.89 10.63
N TYR A 388 14.55 22.39 9.43
CA TYR A 388 14.10 23.77 9.25
C TYR A 388 12.78 24.05 9.97
N LYS A 389 11.82 23.11 9.91
CA LYS A 389 10.57 23.26 10.65
C LYS A 389 10.78 23.28 12.17
N GLU A 390 11.74 22.52 12.66
CA GLU A 390 12.10 22.53 14.07
C GLU A 390 12.77 23.85 14.48
N SER A 391 13.72 24.36 13.70
CA SER A 391 14.40 25.64 14.00
C SER A 391 13.44 26.84 14.00
N LEU A 392 12.37 26.80 13.19
CA LEU A 392 11.31 27.81 13.23
C LEU A 392 10.50 27.79 14.53
N LYS A 393 10.38 26.63 15.19
CA LYS A 393 9.68 26.48 16.47
C LYS A 393 10.59 26.77 17.65
N ASN A 394 11.87 26.41 17.52
CA ASN A 394 12.89 26.52 18.54
C ASN A 394 14.11 27.26 17.95
N PRO A 395 14.14 28.60 17.97
CA PRO A 395 15.21 29.40 17.35
C PRO A 395 16.59 29.22 17.99
N GLU A 396 16.66 28.56 19.14
CA GLU A 396 17.89 28.27 19.88
C GLU A 396 18.51 26.90 19.53
N VAL A 397 17.92 26.15 18.59
CA VAL A 397 18.38 24.83 18.12
C VAL A 397 19.01 24.90 16.74
#